data_AF-A0A357CLL4-F1
#
_entry.id   AF-A0A357CLL4-F1
#
_cell.length_a   1.000
_cell.length_b   1.000
_cell.length_c   1.000
_cell.angle_alpha   90.00
_cell.angle_beta   90.00
_cell.angle_gamma   90.00
#
_symmetry.space_group_name_H-M   'P 1'
#
loop_
_entity.id
_entity.type
_entity.pdbx_description
1 polymer ?
#
loop_
_entity_poly.entity_id
_entity_poly.type
_entity_poly.pdbx_seq_one_letter_code
_entity_poly.pdbx_strand_id
1 'polypeptide(L)' 'MFENWPDLVPPSRVKKDCHFSNQTVYGLVKQPGLGVQIGKRFYFIKKNFIEWLQEESLKEKVN' A
#
# COMPACT_ATOMS: atom_id res chain seq x y z
N MET A 1 5.25 -11.04 -7.23
CA MET A 1 5.77 -9.65 -7.23
C MET A 1 6.15 -9.16 -5.84
N PHE A 2 5.32 -9.35 -4.81
CA PHE A 2 5.55 -8.81 -3.45
C PHE A 2 6.18 -9.79 -2.44
N GLU A 3 6.55 -11.02 -2.83
CA GLU A 3 7.04 -12.05 -1.90
C GLU A 3 8.22 -11.56 -1.05
N ASN A 4 9.19 -10.87 -1.65
CA ASN A 4 10.39 -10.36 -0.98
C ASN A 4 10.20 -9.00 -0.27
N TRP A 5 8.96 -8.54 -0.10
CA TRP A 5 8.68 -7.34 0.68
C TRP A 5 8.70 -7.66 2.19
N PRO A 6 9.23 -6.76 3.03
CA PRO A 6 9.05 -6.86 4.49
C PRO A 6 7.57 -6.69 4.86
N ASP A 7 7.18 -7.11 6.07
CA ASP A 7 5.80 -6.95 6.55
C ASP A 7 5.37 -5.48 6.66
N LEU A 8 6.33 -4.59 6.98
CA LEU A 8 6.16 -3.16 7.00
C LEU A 8 6.92 -2.52 5.84
N VAL A 9 6.18 -2.00 4.87
CA VAL A 9 6.72 -1.54 3.60
C VAL A 9 6.80 -0.02 3.60
N PRO A 10 7.98 0.57 3.34
CA PRO A 10 8.11 2.02 3.23
C PRO A 10 7.28 2.58 2.06
N PRO A 11 6.65 3.76 2.22
CA PRO A 11 5.87 4.41 1.16
C PRO A 11 6.66 4.64 -0.14
N SER A 12 7.97 4.89 -0.02
CA SER A 12 8.85 5.07 -1.17
C SER A 12 8.98 3.81 -2.03
N ARG A 13 8.93 2.61 -1.42
CA ARG A 13 8.98 1.33 -2.14
C ARG A 13 7.66 1.08 -2.86
N VAL A 14 6.53 1.29 -2.18
CA VAL A 14 5.20 1.19 -2.80
C VAL A 14 5.07 2.14 -3.99
N LYS A 15 5.51 3.40 -3.85
CA LYS A 15 5.55 4.37 -4.94
C LYS A 15 6.31 3.84 -6.15
N LYS A 16 7.53 3.34 -5.94
CA LYS A 16 8.42 2.90 -7.01
C LYS A 16 7.89 1.65 -7.71
N ASP A 17 7.52 0.64 -6.94
CA ASP A 17 7.19 -0.69 -7.45
C ASP A 17 5.75 -0.77 -7.99
N CYS A 18 4.82 0.05 -7.47
CA CYS A 18 3.43 0.12 -7.95
C CYS A 18 3.15 1.33 -8.87
N HIS A 19 4.17 2.15 -9.16
CA HIS A 19 4.07 3.34 -10.02
C HIS A 19 3.00 4.36 -9.59
N PHE A 20 2.66 4.42 -8.31
CA PHE A 20 1.67 5.37 -7.79
C PHE A 20 2.23 6.79 -7.65
N SER A 21 1.34 7.78 -7.75
CA SER A 21 1.68 9.17 -7.46
C SER A 21 2.00 9.37 -5.97
N ASN A 22 2.74 10.43 -5.63
CA ASN A 22 2.98 10.79 -4.23
C ASN A 22 1.65 10.98 -3.47
N GLN A 23 0.68 11.66 -4.08
CA GLN A 23 -0.61 11.94 -3.47
C GLN A 23 -1.37 10.64 -3.15
N THR A 24 -1.40 9.71 -4.10
CA THR A 24 -2.03 8.39 -3.93
C THR A 24 -1.38 7.63 -2.78
N VAL A 25 -0.05 7.53 -2.77
CA VAL A 25 0.70 6.81 -1.72
C VAL A 25 0.45 7.41 -0.33
N TYR A 26 0.49 8.75 -0.21
CA TYR A 26 0.22 9.41 1.07
C TYR A 26 -1.23 9.28 1.53
N GLY A 27 -2.18 9.23 0.60
CA GLY A 27 -3.57 8.95 0.90
C GLY A 27 -3.74 7.53 1.44
N LEU A 28 -3.23 6.54 0.72
CA LEU A 28 -3.38 5.12 1.06
C LEU A 28 -2.69 4.76 2.38
N VAL A 29 -1.46 5.22 2.62
CA VAL A 29 -0.73 4.85 3.86
C VAL A 29 -1.38 5.40 5.14
N LYS A 30 -2.25 6.41 5.01
CA LYS A 30 -3.00 6.98 6.13
C LYS A 30 -4.37 6.34 6.32
N GLN A 31 -4.80 5.48 5.40
CA GLN A 31 -6.06 4.77 5.57
C GLN A 31 -5.94 3.75 6.71
N PRO A 32 -6.93 3.70 7.62
CA PRO A 32 -6.98 2.68 8.65
C PRO A 32 -6.88 1.28 8.05
N GLY A 33 -6.00 0.45 8.61
CA GLY A 33 -5.79 -0.91 8.13
C GLY A 33 -4.78 -1.04 6.99
N LEU A 34 -4.57 -0.03 6.14
CA LEU A 34 -3.54 -0.10 5.09
C LEU A 34 -2.15 0.28 5.55
N GLY A 35 -2.06 1.25 6.47
CA GLY A 35 -0.79 1.70 7.01
C GLY A 35 -0.81 1.89 8.51
N VAL A 36 0.41 1.97 9.05
CA VAL A 36 0.69 2.20 10.46
C VAL A 36 1.75 3.28 10.61
N GLN A 37 1.60 4.11 11.63
CA GLN A 37 2.61 5.10 12.01
C GLN A 37 3.46 4.54 13.16
N ILE A 38 4.78 4.50 12.98
CA ILE A 38 5.74 4.13 14.02
C ILE A 38 6.68 5.33 14.22
N GLY A 39 6.54 5.99 15.37
CA GLY A 39 7.20 7.26 15.63
C GLY A 39 6.75 8.33 14.63
N LYS A 40 7.71 8.88 13.85
CA LYS A 40 7.45 9.91 12.83
C LYS A 40 7.31 9.36 11.40
N ARG A 41 7.33 8.03 11.23
CA ARG A 41 7.33 7.39 9.91
C ARG A 41 6.08 6.55 9.70
N PHE A 42 5.59 6.55 8.46
CA PHE A 42 4.48 5.72 8.02
C PHE A 42 5.00 4.50 7.25
N TYR A 43 4.31 3.37 7.39
CA TYR A 43 4.59 2.12 6.69
C TYR A 43 3.27 1.51 6.25
N PHE A 44 3.27 0.84 5.10
CA PHE A 44 2.18 -0.03 4.69
C PHE A 44 2.31 -1.39 5.35
N ILE A 45 1.18 -1.96 5.75
CA ILE A 45 1.11 -3.36 6.19
C ILE A 45 0.98 -4.21 4.93
N LYS A 46 2.03 -4.98 4.60
CA LYS A 46 2.15 -5.75 3.35
C LYS A 46 0.90 -6.58 3.06
N LYS A 47 0.45 -7.37 4.05
CA LYS A 47 -0.72 -8.25 3.91
C LYS A 47 -1.95 -7.45 3.48
N ASN A 48 -2.30 -6.43 4.24
CA ASN A 48 -3.51 -5.63 4.03
C ASN A 48 -3.44 -4.83 2.72
N PHE A 49 -2.26 -4.34 2.35
CA PHE A 49 -2.07 -3.65 1.08
C PHE A 49 -2.26 -4.57 -0.12
N ILE A 50 -1.77 -5.82 -0.05
CA ILE A 50 -1.98 -6.81 -1.12
C ILE A 50 -3.45 -7.21 -1.23
N GLU A 51 -4.12 -7.43 -0.09
CA GLU A 51 -5.56 -7.72 -0.05
C GLU A 51 -6.36 -6.57 -0.71
N TRP A 52 -6.05 -5.32 -0.35
CA TRP A 52 -6.66 -4.15 -0.96
C TRP A 52 -6.42 -4.05 -2.47
N LEU A 53 -5.20 -4.31 -2.96
CA LEU A 53 -4.92 -4.34 -4.39
C LEU A 53 -5.77 -5.39 -5.13
N GLN A 54 -6.00 -6.55 -4.52
CA GLN A 54 -6.85 -7.59 -5.08
C GLN A 54 -8.31 -7.14 -5.14
N GLU A 55 -8.81 -6.50 -4.08
CA GLU A 55 -10.16 -5.94 -4.03
C GLU A 55 -10.39 -4.84 -5.08
N GLU A 56 -9.45 -3.90 -5.23
CA GLU A 56 -9.55 -2.83 -6.23
C GLU A 56 -9.54 -3.40 -7.66
N SER A 57 -8.68 -4.39 -7.94
CA SER A 57 -8.65 -5.05 -9.25
C SER A 57 -9.95 -5.78 -9.59
N LEU A 58 -10.67 -6.30 -8.58
CA LEU A 58 -11.99 -6.91 -8.79
C LEU A 58 -13.05 -5.86 -9.12
N LYS A 59 -13.02 -4.70 -8.47
CA LYS A 59 -13.96 -3.59 -8.75
C LYS A 59 -13.82 -3.06 -10.17
N GLU A 60 -12.59 -2.92 -10.66
CA GLU A 60 -12.33 -2.50 -12.05
C GLU A 60 -12.82 -3.49 -13.11
N LYS A 61 -13.04 -4.77 -12.77
CA LYS A 61 -13.55 -5.79 -13.70
C LYS A 61 -15.06 -5.89 -13.78
N VAL A 62 -15.76 -5.34 -12.79
CA VAL A 62 -17.24 -5.38 -12.70
C VAL A 62 -17.87 -4.12 -13.29
N ASN A 63 -17.09 -3.04 -13.42
CA ASN A 63 -17.42 -1.86 -14.22
C ASN A 63 -16.96 -2.01 -15.67
#